data_AF-Q141T7-F1
#
_entry.id   AF-Q141T7-F1
#
_cell.length_a   1.000
_cell.length_b   1.000
_cell.length_c   1.000
_cell.angle_alpha   90.00
_cell.angle_beta   90.00
_cell.angle_gamma   90.00
#
_symmetry.space_group_name_H-M   'P 1'
#
loop_
_entity.id
_entity.type
_entity.pdbx_description
1 polymer ?
#
loop_
_entity_poly.entity_id
_entity_poly.type
_entity_poly.pdbx_seq_one_letter_code
_entity_poly.pdbx_strand_id
1 'polypeptide(L)'
;MQTLARGIAAQTGQTPEQVAAAWGTVEYSNSSGVQLVAPHMAAGAKHRANAALGEKPAPGKRETPRGELTPVQRVQQLGRLGTGRMNKTEAAYEQLLAARLHLGEILFYRFEAHKLRLGDNTFYTPDFTVIVADGSTEYHEVKGYWTDKARAKTKAAAAQHPYRFIAIKRAGRHGWSFEDLTSRSW
;
A
#
# COMPACT_ATOMS: atom_id res chain seq x y z
N MET A 1 19.40 -8.99 24.33
CA MET A 1 18.38 -8.32 25.18
C MET A 1 18.99 -7.29 26.15
N GLN A 2 20.16 -7.50 26.79
CA GLN A 2 20.70 -6.52 27.76
C GLN A 2 21.56 -5.37 27.17
N THR A 3 22.04 -5.47 25.92
CA THR A 3 23.00 -4.49 25.38
C THR A 3 22.35 -3.24 24.76
N LEU A 4 21.09 -3.29 24.32
CA LEU A 4 20.42 -2.16 23.65
C LEU A 4 19.69 -1.20 24.61
N ALA A 5 19.23 -1.69 25.77
CA ALA A 5 18.50 -0.87 26.75
C ALA A 5 19.39 0.17 27.47
N ARG A 6 20.71 -0.09 27.57
CA ARG A 6 21.66 0.83 28.21
C ARG A 6 21.99 2.06 27.36
N GLY A 7 21.88 1.97 26.03
CA GLY A 7 22.19 3.10 25.14
C GLY A 7 21.13 4.19 25.14
N ILE A 8 19.84 3.81 25.21
CA ILE A 8 18.70 4.73 25.14
C ILE A 8 18.52 5.47 26.48
N ALA A 9 18.73 4.79 27.62
CA ALA A 9 18.61 5.40 28.95
C ALA A 9 19.60 6.56 29.20
N ALA A 10 20.78 6.52 28.57
CA ALA A 10 21.81 7.54 28.73
C ALA A 10 21.50 8.88 28.04
N GLN A 11 20.57 8.89 27.06
CA GLN A 11 20.20 10.10 26.31
C GLN A 11 18.91 10.76 26.79
N THR A 12 18.02 10.00 27.46
CA THR A 12 16.69 10.48 27.86
C THR A 12 16.54 10.69 29.37
N GLY A 13 17.52 10.29 30.18
CA GLY A 13 17.45 10.37 31.64
C GLY A 13 16.40 9.43 32.27
N GLN A 14 15.86 8.50 31.48
CA GLN A 14 14.84 7.54 31.90
C GLN A 14 15.48 6.23 32.36
N THR A 15 14.86 5.56 33.33
CA THR A 15 15.35 4.26 33.79
C THR A 15 15.08 3.19 32.71
N PRO A 16 15.90 2.13 32.62
CA PRO A 16 15.70 1.05 31.64
C PRO A 16 14.30 0.41 31.73
N GLU A 17 13.69 0.44 32.91
CA GLU A 17 12.33 -0.05 33.17
C GLU A 17 11.25 0.87 32.58
N GLN A 18 11.46 2.19 32.60
CA GLN A 18 10.56 3.17 31.97
C GLN A 18 10.59 3.08 30.43
N VAL A 19 11.76 2.79 29.86
CA VAL A 19 11.90 2.57 28.40
C VAL A 19 11.20 1.28 27.96
N ALA A 20 11.28 0.22 28.78
CA ALA A 20 10.60 -1.05 28.53
C ALA A 20 9.06 -0.95 28.67
N ALA A 21 8.54 -0.07 29.52
CA ALA A 21 7.10 0.14 29.69
C ALA A 21 6.46 0.97 28.56
N ALA A 22 7.21 1.88 27.93
CA ALA A 22 6.72 2.76 26.86
C ALA A 22 6.77 2.10 25.47
N TRP A 23 7.60 1.08 25.27
CA TRP A 23 7.73 0.33 24.04
C TRP A 23 7.24 -1.09 24.29
N GLY A 24 5.97 -1.34 23.95
CA GLY A 24 5.35 -2.65 24.08
C GLY A 24 6.22 -3.76 23.47
N THR A 25 6.27 -4.89 24.17
CA THR A 25 7.10 -6.06 23.85
C THR A 25 6.95 -6.47 22.38
N VAL A 26 8.01 -6.28 21.58
CA VAL A 26 8.13 -6.87 20.25
C VAL A 26 9.03 -8.11 20.37
N GLU A 27 8.43 -9.29 20.48
CA GLU A 27 9.15 -10.54 20.26
C GLU A 27 9.24 -10.82 18.76
N TYR A 28 10.48 -10.92 18.26
CA TYR A 28 10.75 -11.48 16.94
C TYR A 28 10.81 -13.01 17.06
N SER A 29 9.88 -13.72 16.40
CA SER A 29 9.93 -15.17 16.25
C SER A 29 10.31 -15.54 14.82
N ASN A 30 11.44 -16.23 14.70
CA ASN A 30 12.04 -16.81 13.49
C ASN A 30 11.45 -18.21 13.20
N SER A 31 10.91 -18.38 11.99
CA SER A 31 10.71 -19.64 11.24
C SER A 31 9.84 -20.77 11.83
N SER A 32 9.14 -21.44 10.91
CA SER A 32 8.46 -22.74 11.05
C SER A 32 7.01 -22.66 11.50
N GLY A 33 6.10 -23.15 10.64
CA GLY A 33 4.66 -23.01 10.79
C GLY A 33 4.07 -23.72 11.99
N VAL A 34 3.06 -23.10 12.59
CA VAL A 34 2.02 -23.74 13.40
C VAL A 34 0.72 -22.99 13.17
N GLN A 35 -0.31 -23.76 12.83
CA GLN A 35 -1.70 -23.35 12.68
C GLN A 35 -2.35 -23.28 14.07
N LEU A 36 -2.94 -22.15 14.44
CA LEU A 36 -3.70 -22.03 15.69
C LEU A 36 -5.16 -22.43 15.45
N VAL A 37 -5.55 -23.52 16.11
CA VAL A 37 -6.91 -24.05 16.25
C VAL A 37 -7.52 -23.42 17.50
N ALA A 38 -8.70 -22.81 17.39
CA ALA A 38 -9.43 -22.29 18.55
C ALA A 38 -10.21 -23.40 19.27
N PRO A 39 -10.33 -23.39 20.62
CA PRO A 39 -11.07 -24.40 21.35
C PRO A 39 -12.58 -24.22 21.21
N HIS A 40 -13.25 -25.36 21.03
CA HIS A 40 -14.68 -25.55 21.17
C HIS A 40 -15.06 -25.60 22.66
N MET A 41 -16.00 -24.75 23.09
CA MET A 41 -16.87 -25.03 24.24
C MET A 41 -18.28 -24.50 23.96
N ALA A 42 -19.24 -25.41 24.09
CA ALA A 42 -20.70 -25.24 24.08
C ALA A 42 -21.16 -24.41 25.31
N ALA A 43 -22.40 -23.99 25.55
CA ALA A 43 -23.74 -24.14 24.98
C ALA A 43 -24.60 -22.99 25.55
N GLY A 44 -25.72 -22.64 24.92
CA GLY A 44 -26.70 -21.72 25.50
C GLY A 44 -27.85 -21.35 24.57
N ALA A 45 -28.71 -22.32 24.29
CA ALA A 45 -29.93 -22.15 23.49
C ALA A 45 -30.94 -21.22 24.18
N LYS A 46 -31.61 -20.34 23.41
CA LYS A 46 -33.07 -20.14 23.46
C LYS A 46 -33.63 -19.82 22.08
N HIS A 47 -34.51 -20.71 21.63
CA HIS A 47 -35.39 -20.59 20.49
C HIS A 47 -36.22 -19.29 20.51
N ARG A 48 -36.46 -18.71 19.33
CA ARG A 48 -37.82 -18.42 18.84
C ARG A 48 -37.86 -18.54 17.32
N ALA A 49 -38.95 -19.15 16.86
CA ALA A 49 -39.23 -19.58 15.51
C ALA A 49 -39.36 -18.43 14.50
N ASN A 50 -39.12 -18.73 13.22
CA ASN A 50 -40.07 -18.40 12.16
C ASN A 50 -39.85 -19.31 10.96
N ALA A 51 -40.86 -20.15 10.71
CA ALA A 51 -41.07 -20.85 9.46
C ALA A 51 -41.81 -19.90 8.49
N ALA A 52 -41.24 -19.68 7.32
CA ALA A 52 -41.97 -19.40 6.09
C ALA A 52 -41.02 -19.63 4.91
N LEU A 53 -41.20 -20.77 4.24
CA LEU A 53 -40.66 -21.05 2.93
C LEU A 53 -41.34 -20.10 1.94
N GLY A 54 -40.59 -19.11 1.45
CA GLY A 54 -40.91 -18.33 0.26
C GLY A 54 -39.68 -18.34 -0.63
N GLU A 55 -39.85 -18.78 -1.88
CA GLU A 55 -38.79 -18.96 -2.87
C GLU A 55 -37.94 -17.69 -3.04
N LYS A 56 -36.61 -17.86 -3.12
CA LYS A 56 -35.67 -16.79 -3.47
C LYS A 56 -35.88 -16.40 -4.94
N PRO A 57 -36.15 -15.13 -5.29
CA PRO A 57 -36.11 -14.72 -6.68
C PRO A 57 -34.67 -14.68 -7.19
N ALA A 58 -34.51 -15.05 -8.46
CA ALA A 58 -33.26 -15.12 -9.22
C ALA A 58 -32.47 -13.78 -9.23
N PRO A 59 -31.15 -13.79 -9.51
CA PRO A 59 -30.32 -12.59 -9.42
C PRO A 59 -30.59 -11.64 -10.60
N GLY A 60 -31.55 -10.73 -10.43
CA GLY A 60 -31.75 -9.57 -11.29
C GLY A 60 -30.66 -8.52 -11.04
N LYS A 61 -30.06 -8.00 -12.12
CA LYS A 61 -29.09 -6.89 -12.07
C LYS A 61 -29.72 -5.70 -11.32
N ARG A 62 -29.17 -5.33 -10.17
CA ARG A 62 -29.55 -4.08 -9.49
C ARG A 62 -29.08 -2.92 -10.35
N GLU A 63 -30.00 -2.28 -11.06
CA GLU A 63 -29.74 -1.03 -11.76
C GLU A 63 -29.43 0.05 -10.70
N THR A 64 -28.27 0.70 -10.84
CA THR A 64 -27.86 1.82 -9.97
C THR A 64 -28.72 3.04 -10.33
N PRO A 65 -29.21 3.83 -9.35
CA PRO A 65 -30.01 5.01 -9.66
C PRO A 65 -29.22 5.99 -10.52
N ARG A 66 -29.90 6.53 -11.53
CA ARG A 66 -29.35 7.40 -12.59
C ARG A 66 -28.73 8.66 -11.96
N GLY A 67 -27.41 8.65 -11.78
CA GLY A 67 -26.64 9.77 -11.21
C GLY A 67 -25.61 9.37 -10.14
N GLU A 68 -25.69 8.17 -9.57
CA GLU A 68 -24.74 7.72 -8.56
C GLU A 68 -23.56 6.95 -9.19
N LEU A 69 -22.34 7.45 -8.99
CA LEU A 69 -21.13 6.79 -9.46
C LEU A 69 -20.93 5.45 -8.74
N THR A 70 -20.65 4.42 -9.54
CA THR A 70 -20.22 3.12 -9.01
C THR A 70 -18.96 3.29 -8.14
N PRO A 71 -18.71 2.38 -7.19
CA PRO A 71 -17.49 2.43 -6.36
C PRO A 71 -16.19 2.53 -7.18
N VAL A 72 -16.13 1.86 -8.33
CA VAL A 72 -14.99 1.91 -9.26
C VAL A 72 -14.83 3.31 -9.86
N GLN A 73 -15.92 3.94 -10.30
CA GLN A 73 -15.88 5.29 -10.86
C GLN A 73 -15.50 6.33 -9.80
N ARG A 74 -15.93 6.17 -8.55
CA ARG A 74 -15.49 7.02 -7.43
C ARG A 74 -13.99 6.92 -7.18
N VAL A 75 -13.43 5.72 -7.17
CA VAL A 75 -11.98 5.51 -7.04
C VAL A 75 -11.23 6.12 -8.23
N GLN A 76 -11.74 5.96 -9.45
CA GLN A 76 -11.16 6.57 -10.65
C GLN A 76 -11.18 8.11 -10.60
N GLN A 77 -12.25 8.71 -10.09
CA GLN A 77 -12.36 10.17 -9.96
C GLN A 77 -11.47 10.74 -8.85
N LEU A 78 -11.25 9.99 -7.76
CA LEU A 78 -10.29 10.36 -6.71
C LEU A 78 -8.84 10.41 -7.22
N GLY A 79 -8.50 9.60 -8.24
CA GLY A 79 -7.23 9.68 -8.95
C GLY A 79 -7.15 10.80 -10.00
N ARG A 80 -8.19 11.64 -10.13
CA ARG A 80 -8.25 12.80 -11.04
C ARG A 80 -8.23 14.13 -10.28
N LEU A 81 -7.79 14.16 -9.03
CA LEU A 81 -7.46 15.43 -8.37
C LEU A 81 -6.51 16.22 -9.27
N GLY A 82 -6.65 17.55 -9.32
CA GLY A 82 -5.84 18.39 -10.19
C GLY A 82 -4.34 18.13 -10.01
N THR A 83 -3.57 18.27 -11.09
CA THR A 83 -2.12 18.07 -11.11
C THR A 83 -1.45 18.74 -9.90
N GLY A 84 -0.52 18.03 -9.26
CA GLY A 84 0.20 18.51 -8.07
C GLY A 84 -0.51 18.29 -6.73
N ARG A 85 -1.71 17.67 -6.69
CA ARG A 85 -2.38 17.32 -5.43
C ARG A 85 -2.53 15.82 -5.25
N MET A 86 -1.88 15.31 -4.20
CA MET A 86 -1.99 13.91 -3.79
C MET A 86 -3.39 13.55 -3.31
N ASN A 87 -3.84 12.34 -3.68
CA ASN A 87 -4.95 11.68 -3.03
C ASN A 87 -4.53 11.05 -1.68
N LYS A 88 -5.50 10.50 -0.93
CA LYS A 88 -5.23 9.91 0.40
C LYS A 88 -4.23 8.75 0.37
N THR A 89 -4.21 7.98 -0.72
CA THR A 89 -3.32 6.83 -0.85
C THR A 89 -1.90 7.30 -1.16
N GLU A 90 -1.73 8.25 -2.07
CA GLU A 90 -0.44 8.87 -2.40
C GLU A 90 0.15 9.58 -1.19
N ALA A 91 -0.63 10.36 -0.44
CA ALA A 91 -0.16 11.03 0.78
C ALA A 91 0.27 10.02 1.87
N ALA A 92 -0.44 8.90 1.99
CA ALA A 92 -0.03 7.83 2.90
C ALA A 92 1.23 7.10 2.42
N TYR A 93 1.46 7.03 1.11
CA TYR A 93 2.67 6.47 0.54
C TYR A 93 3.87 7.42 0.72
N GLU A 94 3.65 8.73 0.59
CA GLU A 94 4.65 9.75 0.87
C GLU A 94 5.18 9.63 2.31
N GLN A 95 4.31 9.35 3.29
CA GLN A 95 4.74 9.10 4.68
C GLN A 95 5.72 7.92 4.79
N LEU A 96 5.52 6.86 3.99
CA LEU A 96 6.48 5.76 3.93
C LEU A 96 7.80 6.25 3.33
N LEU A 97 7.76 6.98 2.21
CA LEU A 97 8.98 7.51 1.57
C LEU A 97 9.76 8.44 2.52
N ALA A 98 9.07 9.30 3.28
CA ALA A 98 9.69 10.16 4.28
C ALA A 98 10.42 9.34 5.36
N ALA A 99 9.81 8.27 5.86
CA ALA A 99 10.47 7.37 6.81
C ALA A 99 11.70 6.67 6.19
N ARG A 100 11.58 6.19 4.95
CA ARG A 100 12.69 5.56 4.22
C ARG A 100 13.84 6.53 3.95
N LEU A 101 13.53 7.80 3.67
CA LEU A 101 14.52 8.86 3.51
C LEU A 101 15.27 9.11 4.83
N HIS A 102 14.54 9.17 5.95
CA HIS A 102 15.16 9.34 7.27
C HIS A 102 16.06 8.16 7.67
N LEU A 103 15.71 6.94 7.25
CA LEU A 103 16.51 5.73 7.46
C LEU A 103 17.68 5.58 6.48
N GLY A 104 17.78 6.43 5.45
CA GLY A 104 18.82 6.35 4.42
C GLY A 104 18.62 5.22 3.39
N GLU A 105 17.44 4.59 3.36
CA GLU A 105 17.10 3.59 2.34
C GLU A 105 16.85 4.21 0.96
N ILE A 106 16.43 5.47 0.97
CA ILE A 106 16.33 6.30 -0.23
C ILE A 106 17.07 7.62 0.02
N LEU A 107 17.60 8.20 -1.04
CA LEU A 107 18.36 9.44 -1.00
C LEU A 107 17.49 10.65 -1.38
N PHE A 108 16.44 10.42 -2.15
CA PHE A 108 15.56 11.47 -2.64
C PHE A 108 14.20 10.89 -3.04
N TYR A 109 13.14 11.69 -2.88
CA TYR A 109 11.89 11.47 -3.58
C TYR A 109 11.18 12.77 -3.92
N ARG A 110 10.34 12.76 -4.97
CA ARG A 110 9.48 13.90 -5.31
C ARG A 110 8.23 13.46 -6.09
N PHE A 111 7.10 14.08 -5.78
CA PHE A 111 5.81 13.82 -6.43
C PHE A 111 5.70 14.50 -7.79
N GLU A 112 5.21 13.77 -8.80
CA GLU A 112 4.99 14.21 -10.19
C GLU A 112 6.18 14.99 -10.80
N ALA A 113 7.42 14.66 -10.40
CA ALA A 113 8.60 15.44 -10.74
C ALA A 113 9.08 15.26 -12.19
N HIS A 114 8.79 14.10 -12.78
CA HIS A 114 9.22 13.74 -14.13
C HIS A 114 8.04 13.53 -15.06
N LYS A 115 8.25 13.87 -16.33
CA LYS A 115 7.29 13.64 -17.40
C LYS A 115 7.99 12.94 -18.56
N LEU A 116 7.79 11.63 -18.66
CA LEU A 116 8.45 10.77 -19.63
C LEU A 116 7.69 10.80 -20.95
N ARG A 117 8.36 11.11 -22.06
CA ARG A 117 7.76 11.04 -23.39
C ARG A 117 7.59 9.58 -23.81
N LEU A 118 6.41 9.22 -24.30
CA LEU A 118 6.10 7.88 -24.85
C LEU A 118 5.84 7.90 -26.37
N GLY A 119 5.64 9.09 -26.94
CA GLY A 119 5.31 9.32 -28.34
C GLY A 119 5.03 10.80 -28.59
N ASP A 120 4.43 11.13 -29.73
CA ASP A 120 4.05 12.50 -30.05
C ASP A 120 2.92 12.98 -29.13
N ASN A 121 3.17 14.09 -28.44
CA ASN A 121 2.29 14.70 -27.44
C ASN A 121 1.79 13.73 -26.34
N THR A 122 2.42 12.57 -26.19
CA THR A 122 2.01 11.51 -25.28
C THR A 122 3.06 11.35 -24.20
N PHE A 123 2.65 11.52 -22.95
CA PHE A 123 3.55 11.48 -21.80
C PHE A 123 3.02 10.56 -20.69
N TYR A 124 3.97 10.02 -19.94
CA TYR A 124 3.75 9.31 -18.70
C TYR A 124 4.39 10.09 -17.57
N THR A 125 3.59 10.46 -16.59
CA THR A 125 4.04 11.12 -15.35
C THR A 125 3.89 10.08 -14.25
N PRO A 126 4.98 9.53 -13.69
CA PRO A 126 4.89 8.68 -12.51
C PRO A 126 4.47 9.51 -11.29
N ASP A 127 3.77 8.87 -10.36
CA ASP A 127 3.33 9.52 -9.12
C ASP A 127 4.53 9.99 -8.29
N PHE A 128 5.55 9.14 -8.12
CA PHE A 128 6.79 9.51 -7.43
C PHE A 128 8.02 9.13 -8.24
N THR A 129 9.00 10.03 -8.22
CA THR A 129 10.39 9.68 -8.54
C THR A 129 11.14 9.45 -7.25
N VAL A 130 11.91 8.37 -7.18
CA VAL A 130 12.70 7.98 -6.02
C VAL A 130 14.13 7.67 -6.46
N ILE A 131 15.12 8.17 -5.73
CA ILE A 131 16.51 7.72 -5.84
C ILE A 131 16.78 6.85 -4.62
N VAL A 132 17.04 5.57 -4.82
CA VAL A 132 17.30 4.63 -3.73
C VAL A 132 18.77 4.71 -3.26
N ALA A 133 19.10 4.07 -2.14
CA ALA A 133 20.43 4.16 -1.52
C ALA A 133 21.62 3.84 -2.45
N ASP A 134 21.44 2.95 -3.43
CA ASP A 134 22.47 2.59 -4.41
C ASP A 134 22.63 3.62 -5.56
N GLY A 135 21.85 4.69 -5.54
CA GLY A 135 21.85 5.76 -6.55
C GLY A 135 20.98 5.49 -7.77
N SER A 136 20.39 4.30 -7.90
CA SER A 136 19.46 4.01 -8.99
C SER A 136 18.14 4.78 -8.84
N THR A 137 17.55 5.13 -9.98
CA THR A 137 16.27 5.84 -10.03
C THR A 137 15.12 4.86 -10.25
N GLU A 138 14.12 4.95 -9.38
CA GLU A 138 12.87 4.24 -9.48
C GLU A 138 11.71 5.22 -9.69
N TYR A 139 10.77 4.83 -10.55
CA TYR A 139 9.48 5.48 -10.72
C TYR A 139 8.40 4.63 -10.06
N HIS A 140 7.75 5.21 -9.07
CA HIS A 140 6.72 4.54 -8.29
C HIS A 140 5.34 5.04 -8.72
N GLU A 141 4.45 4.11 -9.07
CA GLU A 141 3.06 4.38 -9.40
C GLU A 141 2.16 3.80 -8.31
N VAL A 142 1.37 4.64 -7.66
CA VAL A 142 0.50 4.28 -6.55
C VAL A 142 -0.92 4.11 -7.06
N LYS A 143 -1.43 2.87 -7.03
CA LYS A 143 -2.84 2.60 -7.36
C LYS A 143 -3.50 1.70 -6.33
N GLY A 144 -4.69 2.10 -5.88
CA GLY A 144 -5.55 1.23 -5.06
C GLY A 144 -6.07 0.02 -5.84
N TYR A 145 -6.38 0.22 -7.13
CA TYR A 145 -6.81 -0.83 -8.05
C TYR A 145 -6.01 -0.77 -9.35
N TRP A 146 -5.34 -1.88 -9.67
CA TRP A 146 -4.55 -2.02 -10.89
C TRP A 146 -5.38 -2.74 -11.95
N THR A 147 -5.64 -2.06 -13.07
CA THR A 147 -6.23 -2.66 -14.27
C THR A 147 -5.13 -3.09 -15.23
N ASP A 148 -5.46 -4.01 -16.15
CA ASP A 148 -4.55 -4.41 -17.22
C ASP A 148 -4.10 -3.20 -18.08
N LYS A 149 -5.01 -2.24 -18.31
CA LYS A 149 -4.69 -0.99 -19.02
C LYS A 149 -3.66 -0.14 -18.25
N ALA A 150 -3.80 -0.01 -16.94
CA ALA A 150 -2.84 0.74 -16.11
C ALA A 150 -1.45 0.07 -16.10
N ARG A 151 -1.43 -1.26 -16.00
CA ARG A 151 -0.18 -2.04 -16.10
C ARG A 151 0.47 -1.89 -17.47
N ALA A 152 -0.31 -2.04 -18.54
CA ALA A 152 0.18 -1.92 -19.92
C ALA A 152 0.80 -0.53 -20.18
N LYS A 153 0.19 0.56 -19.69
CA LYS A 153 0.76 1.91 -19.80
C LYS A 153 2.11 2.03 -19.09
N THR A 154 2.21 1.50 -17.87
CA THR A 154 3.45 1.53 -17.08
C THR A 154 4.55 0.69 -17.74
N LYS A 155 4.22 -0.51 -18.22
CA LYS A 155 5.15 -1.37 -18.97
C LYS A 155 5.59 -0.75 -20.30
N ALA A 156 4.73 -0.02 -20.99
CA ALA A 156 5.09 0.72 -22.20
C ALA A 156 6.12 1.81 -21.90
N ALA A 157 6.01 2.50 -20.76
CA ALA A 157 7.03 3.44 -20.29
C ALA A 157 8.34 2.72 -19.92
N ALA A 158 8.24 1.61 -19.18
CA ALA A 158 9.39 0.80 -18.77
C ALA A 158 10.18 0.20 -19.95
N ALA A 159 9.53 -0.05 -21.09
CA ALA A 159 10.20 -0.53 -22.28
C ALA A 159 11.05 0.55 -22.99
N GLN A 160 10.73 1.83 -22.81
CA GLN A 160 11.36 2.96 -23.51
C GLN A 160 12.40 3.71 -22.67
N HIS A 161 12.33 3.62 -21.34
CA HIS A 161 13.16 4.41 -20.44
C HIS A 161 14.04 3.51 -19.55
N PRO A 162 15.31 3.87 -19.30
CA PRO A 162 16.27 3.02 -18.58
C PRO A 162 16.12 3.14 -17.04
N TYR A 163 14.90 3.04 -16.53
CA TYR A 163 14.60 3.17 -15.10
C TYR A 163 13.80 1.99 -14.58
N ARG A 164 13.79 1.82 -13.25
CA ARG A 164 12.94 0.84 -12.58
C ARG A 164 11.52 1.41 -12.43
N PHE A 165 10.50 0.63 -12.73
CA PHE A 165 9.09 1.04 -12.60
C PHE A 165 8.42 0.12 -11.59
N ILE A 166 8.07 0.67 -10.42
CA ILE A 166 7.53 -0.10 -9.31
C ILE A 166 6.05 0.23 -9.14
N ALA A 167 5.21 -0.80 -9.27
CA ALA A 167 3.81 -0.72 -8.94
C ALA A 167 3.62 -0.81 -7.43
N ILE A 168 2.96 0.19 -6.87
CA ILE A 168 2.66 0.30 -5.45
C ILE A 168 1.17 0.12 -5.24
N LYS A 169 0.81 -0.72 -4.27
CA LYS A 169 -0.57 -0.93 -3.84
C LYS A 169 -0.64 -1.13 -2.34
N ARG A 170 -1.73 -0.67 -1.71
CA ARG A 170 -2.01 -0.99 -0.30
C ARG A 170 -2.20 -2.49 -0.10
N ALA A 171 -1.49 -3.05 0.88
CA ALA A 171 -1.60 -4.43 1.30
C ALA A 171 -2.13 -4.49 2.75
N GLY A 172 -3.41 -4.80 2.91
CA GLY A 172 -4.07 -4.78 4.22
C GLY A 172 -4.21 -3.37 4.80
N ARG A 173 -4.27 -3.26 6.14
CA ARG A 173 -4.52 -1.99 6.84
C ARG A 173 -3.28 -1.08 6.89
N HIS A 174 -2.09 -1.66 7.07
CA HIS A 174 -0.85 -0.89 7.29
C HIS A 174 0.26 -1.19 6.29
N GLY A 175 0.13 -2.22 5.46
CA GLY A 175 1.18 -2.65 4.54
C GLY A 175 1.10 -2.02 3.15
N TRP A 176 2.17 -2.27 2.39
CA TRP A 176 2.33 -1.94 0.98
C TRP A 176 2.86 -3.16 0.24
N SER A 177 2.36 -3.39 -0.96
CA SER A 177 2.92 -4.35 -1.91
C SER A 177 3.66 -3.61 -3.01
N PHE A 178 4.83 -4.12 -3.36
CA PHE A 178 5.71 -3.60 -4.40
C PHE A 178 5.84 -4.66 -5.47
N GLU A 179 5.61 -4.29 -6.72
CA GLU A 179 5.80 -5.17 -7.88
C GLU A 179 6.69 -4.45 -8.89
N ASP A 180 7.79 -5.08 -9.28
CA ASP A 180 8.65 -4.59 -10.35
C ASP A 180 7.98 -4.85 -11.70
N LEU A 181 7.70 -3.78 -12.43
CA LEU A 181 7.11 -3.83 -13.78
C LEU A 181 8.15 -3.61 -14.88
N THR A 182 9.43 -3.44 -14.53
CA THR A 182 10.50 -3.29 -15.51
C THR A 182 10.72 -4.60 -16.25
N SER A 183 10.68 -4.54 -17.58
CA SER A 183 10.70 -5.73 -18.45
C SER A 183 12.09 -6.34 -18.67
N ARG A 184 13.14 -5.79 -18.05
CA ARG A 184 14.53 -6.20 -18.28
C ARG A 184 15.19 -6.65 -16.98
N SER A 185 15.74 -7.87 -16.98
CA SER A 185 16.81 -8.27 -16.07
C SER A 185 18.09 -7.60 -16.59
N TRP A 186 18.56 -6.57 -15.89
CA TRP A 186 19.90 -6.02 -16.07
C TRP A 186 20.89 -6.81 -15.21
#